data_AF-A0A2N7D9W4-F1
#
_entry.id   AF-A0A2N7D9W4-F1
#
_cell.length_a   1.000
_cell.length_b   1.000
_cell.length_c   1.000
_cell.angle_alpha   90.00
_cell.angle_beta   90.00
_cell.angle_gamma   90.00
#
_symmetry.space_group_name_H-M   'P 1'
#
loop_
_entity.id
_entity.type
_entity.pdbx_description
1 polymer ?
#
loop_
_entity_poly.entity_id
_entity_poly.type
_entity_poly.pdbx_seq_one_letter_code
_entity_poly.pdbx_strand_id
1 'polypeptide(L)'
;MIRLLSLTLAFAALAGCATHDQLATEHELYQHNIDARNFCKDINEADSSYRCFDQYVLKAPSVTVKKLLATQKSLIEAKHKQS
;
A
#
# COMPACT_ATOMS: atom_id res chain seq x y z
N MET A 1 -16.13 -28.61 32.30
CA MET A 1 -15.95 -28.38 30.84
C MET A 1 -15.67 -26.89 30.54
N ILE A 2 -14.76 -26.23 31.26
CA ILE A 2 -14.53 -24.76 31.13
C ILE A 2 -13.12 -24.44 30.58
N ARG A 3 -12.20 -25.42 30.53
CA ARG A 3 -10.80 -25.19 30.11
C ARG A 3 -10.54 -25.25 28.60
N LEU A 4 -11.49 -25.70 27.77
CA LEU A 4 -11.32 -25.75 26.32
C LEU A 4 -11.65 -24.42 25.61
N LEU A 5 -12.46 -23.55 26.22
CA LEU A 5 -12.89 -22.28 25.62
C LEU A 5 -11.82 -21.19 25.66
N SER A 6 -10.79 -21.33 26.51
CA SER A 6 -9.74 -20.34 26.69
C SER A 6 -8.63 -20.43 25.63
N LEU A 7 -8.45 -21.61 25.00
CA LEU A 7 -7.39 -21.79 24.00
C LEU A 7 -7.76 -21.24 22.61
N THR A 8 -9.05 -21.20 22.25
CA THR A 8 -9.48 -20.77 20.91
C THR A 8 -9.38 -19.25 20.72
N LEU A 9 -9.58 -18.45 21.77
CA LEU A 9 -9.40 -16.99 21.69
C LEU A 9 -7.93 -16.56 21.52
N ALA A 10 -6.97 -17.33 22.03
CA ALA A 10 -5.55 -16.98 21.94
C ALA A 10 -4.98 -17.11 20.51
N PHE A 11 -5.52 -18.03 19.70
CA PHE A 11 -5.08 -18.20 18.30
C PHE A 11 -5.60 -17.10 17.36
N ALA A 12 -6.74 -16.48 17.67
CA ALA A 12 -7.29 -15.40 16.85
C ALA A 12 -6.44 -14.10 16.93
N ALA A 13 -5.74 -13.88 18.05
CA ALA A 13 -4.90 -12.69 18.24
C ALA A 13 -3.57 -12.74 17.46
N LEU A 14 -3.06 -13.93 17.15
CA LEU A 14 -1.78 -14.11 16.43
C LEU A 14 -1.93 -14.07 14.90
N ALA A 15 -3.14 -14.31 14.37
CA ALA A 15 -3.40 -14.25 12.93
C ALA A 15 -3.38 -12.82 12.37
N GLY A 16 -3.56 -11.79 13.21
CA GLY A 16 -3.62 -10.39 12.79
C GLY A 16 -2.28 -9.73 12.46
N CYS A 17 -1.15 -10.34 12.83
CA CYS A 17 0.17 -9.71 12.69
C CYS A 17 1.00 -10.22 11.49
N ALA A 18 0.60 -11.32 10.84
CA ALA A 18 1.42 -11.95 9.79
C ALA A 18 1.31 -11.29 8.40
N THR A 19 0.32 -10.42 8.18
CA THR A 19 0.01 -9.88 6.84
C THR A 19 0.85 -8.68 6.43
N HIS A 20 1.58 -8.04 7.35
CA HIS A 20 2.26 -6.77 7.09
C HIS A 20 3.64 -6.94 6.42
N ASP A 21 4.29 -8.08 6.62
CA ASP A 21 5.58 -8.43 5.99
C ASP A 21 5.40 -9.35 4.77
N GLN A 22 4.17 -9.68 4.40
CA GLN A 22 3.87 -10.36 3.14
C GLN A 22 4.19 -9.45 1.95
N LEU A 23 4.65 -10.05 0.85
CA LEU A 23 4.81 -9.34 -0.41
C LEU A 23 3.44 -9.07 -1.03
N ALA A 24 3.25 -7.85 -1.53
CA ALA A 24 2.12 -7.53 -2.39
C ALA A 24 2.19 -8.37 -3.67
N THR A 25 1.02 -8.74 -4.18
CA THR A 25 0.93 -9.44 -5.45
C THR A 25 1.36 -8.52 -6.60
N GLU A 26 1.83 -9.10 -7.71
CA GLU A 26 2.13 -8.34 -8.93
C GLU A 26 0.92 -7.52 -9.39
N HIS A 27 -0.29 -8.08 -9.27
CA HIS A 27 -1.52 -7.41 -9.65
C HIS A 27 -1.75 -6.13 -8.83
N GLU A 28 -1.62 -6.20 -7.50
CA GLU A 28 -1.78 -5.04 -6.63
C GLU A 28 -0.74 -3.95 -6.89
N LEU A 29 0.51 -4.35 -7.12
CA LEU A 29 1.59 -3.41 -7.45
C LEU A 29 1.35 -2.76 -8.82
N TYR A 30 0.88 -3.54 -9.80
CA TYR A 30 0.53 -3.03 -11.11
C TYR A 30 -0.59 -2.00 -11.02
N GLN A 31 -1.70 -2.31 -10.35
CA GLN A 31 -2.84 -1.40 -10.23
C GLN A 31 -2.43 -0.09 -9.54
N HIS A 32 -1.73 -0.18 -8.40
CA HIS A 32 -1.22 1.01 -7.71
C HIS A 32 -0.32 1.87 -8.61
N ASN A 33 0.59 1.24 -9.35
CA ASN A 33 1.50 1.97 -10.23
C ASN A 33 0.78 2.62 -11.42
N ILE A 34 -0.30 2.04 -11.95
CA ILE A 34 -1.14 2.69 -12.97
C ILE A 34 -1.79 3.95 -12.38
N ASP A 35 -2.39 3.85 -11.20
CA ASP A 35 -3.05 4.98 -10.53
C ASP A 35 -2.07 6.11 -10.19
N ALA A 36 -0.89 5.77 -9.68
CA ALA A 36 0.16 6.72 -9.38
C ALA A 36 0.66 7.42 -10.65
N ARG A 37 0.85 6.68 -11.75
CA ARG A 37 1.30 7.26 -13.03
C ARG A 37 0.27 8.20 -13.60
N ASN A 38 -1.01 7.88 -13.53
CA ASN A 38 -2.08 8.74 -14.03
C ASN A 38 -2.11 10.05 -13.22
N PHE A 39 -2.06 9.96 -11.89
CA PHE A 39 -1.96 11.15 -11.03
C PHE A 39 -0.75 12.03 -11.37
N CYS A 40 0.45 11.45 -11.55
CA CYS A 40 1.65 12.23 -11.84
C CYS A 40 1.69 12.85 -13.24
N LYS A 41 0.93 12.31 -14.19
CA LYS A 41 0.78 12.90 -15.54
C LYS A 41 -0.06 14.18 -15.53
N ASP A 42 -0.97 14.33 -14.57
CA ASP A 42 -1.84 15.49 -14.46
C ASP A 42 -1.13 16.72 -13.85
N ILE A 43 0.14 16.57 -13.44
CA ILE A 43 0.98 17.66 -12.92
C ILE A 43 1.70 18.37 -14.08
N ASN A 44 1.30 19.61 -14.37
CA ASN A 44 1.76 20.42 -15.51
C ASN A 44 3.19 21.00 -15.43
N GLU A 45 4.00 20.52 -14.50
CA GLU A 45 5.39 20.96 -14.32
C GLU A 45 6.32 19.74 -14.38
N ALA A 46 7.23 19.72 -15.36
CA ALA A 46 8.10 18.57 -15.61
C ALA A 46 8.87 18.12 -14.35
N ASP A 47 9.52 19.06 -13.65
CA ASP A 47 10.27 18.78 -12.42
C ASP A 47 9.37 18.25 -11.28
N SER A 48 8.14 18.77 -11.19
CA SER A 48 7.15 18.32 -10.20
C SER A 48 6.57 16.95 -10.56
N SER A 49 6.45 16.63 -11.86
CA SER A 49 6.03 15.32 -12.35
C SER A 49 7.08 14.25 -12.05
N TYR A 50 8.37 14.52 -12.28
CA TYR A 50 9.44 13.58 -11.91
C TYR A 50 9.48 13.29 -10.42
N ARG A 51 9.39 14.33 -9.57
CA ARG A 51 9.28 14.16 -8.11
C ARG A 51 8.05 13.34 -7.72
N CYS A 52 6.92 13.54 -8.40
CA CYS A 52 5.73 12.75 -8.17
C CYS A 52 5.94 11.27 -8.47
N PHE A 53 6.56 10.93 -9.62
CA PHE A 53 6.86 9.53 -9.95
C PHE A 53 7.77 8.89 -8.90
N ASP A 54 8.80 9.60 -8.44
CA ASP A 54 9.70 9.09 -7.39
C ASP A 54 8.99 8.86 -6.05
N GLN A 55 7.98 9.66 -5.74
CA GLN A 55 7.25 9.57 -4.49
C GLN A 55 6.20 8.46 -4.46
N TYR A 56 5.44 8.29 -5.56
CA TYR A 56 4.26 7.44 -5.55
C TYR A 56 4.40 6.14 -6.35
N VAL A 57 5.31 6.05 -7.32
CA VAL A 57 5.52 4.80 -8.08
C VAL A 57 6.46 3.86 -7.32
N LEU A 58 5.99 2.64 -7.09
CA LEU A 58 6.75 1.58 -6.45
C LEU A 58 7.58 0.84 -7.51
N LYS A 59 8.88 1.14 -7.56
CA LYS A 59 9.82 0.64 -8.59
C LYS A 59 10.49 -0.70 -8.25
N ALA A 60 10.43 -1.13 -6.99
CA ALA A 60 11.05 -2.38 -6.57
C ALA A 60 10.26 -3.59 -7.12
N PRO A 61 10.94 -4.67 -7.53
CA PRO A 61 10.28 -5.88 -8.06
C PRO A 61 9.46 -6.62 -6.99
N SER A 62 9.77 -6.38 -5.72
CA SER A 62 9.07 -6.94 -4.57
C SER A 62 8.85 -5.85 -3.54
N VAL A 63 7.60 -5.67 -3.12
CA VAL A 63 7.21 -4.65 -2.14
C VAL A 63 6.30 -5.30 -1.12
N THR A 64 6.45 -4.98 0.17
CA THR A 64 5.57 -5.49 1.20
C THR A 64 4.19 -4.86 1.11
N VAL A 65 3.15 -5.59 1.50
CA VAL A 65 1.77 -5.09 1.60
C VAL A 65 1.73 -3.82 2.46
N LYS A 66 2.48 -3.76 3.56
CA LYS A 66 2.61 -2.55 4.39
C LYS A 66 3.09 -1.34 3.61
N LYS A 67 4.13 -1.50 2.78
CA LYS A 67 4.68 -0.39 1.97
C LYS A 67 3.71 0.01 0.87
N LEU A 68 3.02 -0.95 0.24
CA LEU A 68 1.96 -0.69 -0.72
C LEU A 68 0.84 0.16 -0.10
N LEU A 69 0.25 -0.30 1.01
CA LEU A 69 -0.85 0.39 1.69
C LEU A 69 -0.46 1.80 2.14
N ALA A 70 0.75 1.97 2.70
CA ALA A 70 1.25 3.28 3.09
C ALA A 70 1.35 4.23 1.89
N THR A 71 1.84 3.74 0.75
CA THR A 71 2.01 4.55 -0.47
C THR A 71 0.66 4.87 -1.11
N GLN A 72 -0.28 3.92 -1.12
CA GLN A 72 -1.66 4.14 -1.57
C GLN A 72 -2.35 5.23 -0.75
N LYS A 73 -2.24 5.17 0.58
CA LYS A 73 -2.81 6.19 1.47
C LYS A 73 -2.25 7.57 1.14
N SER A 74 -0.93 7.70 1.01
CA SER A 74 -0.30 8.98 0.64
C SER A 74 -0.76 9.50 -0.72
N LEU A 75 -0.97 8.62 -1.71
CA LEU A 75 -1.50 9.00 -3.02
C LEU A 75 -2.93 9.52 -2.93
N ILE A 76 -3.80 8.85 -2.15
CA ILE A 76 -5.19 9.28 -1.92
C ILE A 76 -5.22 10.66 -1.27
N GLU A 77 -4.42 10.88 -0.23
CA GLU A 77 -4.30 12.18 0.44
C GLU A 77 -3.82 13.28 -0.51
N ALA A 78 -2.89 12.97 -1.42
CA ALA A 78 -2.40 13.92 -2.42
C ALA A 78 -3.49 14.29 -3.45
N LYS A 79 -4.24 13.29 -3.94
CA LYS A 79 -5.39 13.52 -4.84
C LYS A 79 -6.43 14.44 -4.21
N HIS A 80 -6.76 14.22 -2.93
CA HIS A 80 -7.70 15.08 -2.21
C HIS A 80 -7.21 16.52 -1.98
N LYS A 81 -5.90 16.75 -1.95
CA LYS A 81 -5.33 18.10 -1.83
C LYS A 81 -5.30 18.86 -3.15
N GLN A 82 -5.39 18.15 -4.28
CA GLN A 82 -5.36 18.74 -5.62
C GLN A 82 -6.77 19.05 -6.17
N SER A 83 -7.80 18.40 -5.64
CA SER A 83 -9.23 18.71 -5.87
C SER A 83 -9.68 19.94 -5.11
#